data_AF-A0A8J2YDY6-F1
#
_entry.id   AF-A0A8J2YDY6-F1
#
_cell.length_a   1.000
_cell.length_b   1.000
_cell.length_c   1.000
_cell.angle_alpha   90.00
_cell.angle_beta   90.00
_cell.angle_gamma   90.00
#
_symmetry.space_group_name_H-M   'P 1'
#
loop_
_entity.id
_entity.type
_entity.pdbx_description
1 polymer ?
#
loop_
_entity_poly.entity_id
_entity_poly.type
_entity_poly.pdbx_seq_one_letter_code
_entity_poly.pdbx_strand_id
1 'polypeptide(L)'
;MQTILLLSEESSEDQDYPFGRLLTSAGLTVLPFPLSIGNVREKGQVDAIALAVTASRTASVLRRLRQRVKLPIIWCCDDSDPKSLTTEEMPKPDGILYRDMNPAQIQWVLSTSMIHHRRQIRCREKINRLY
;
A
#
# COMPACT_ATOMS: atom_id res chain seq x y z
N MET A 1 -8.23 -15.13 -5.29
CA MET A 1 -6.90 -14.60 -5.59
C MET A 1 -6.93 -13.11 -5.28
N GLN A 2 -6.00 -12.60 -4.47
CA GLN A 2 -6.01 -11.19 -4.04
C GLN A 2 -5.44 -10.29 -5.14
N THR A 3 -6.08 -9.16 -5.39
CA THR A 3 -5.68 -8.18 -6.41
C THR A 3 -5.10 -6.93 -5.75
N ILE A 4 -3.86 -6.61 -6.10
CA ILE A 4 -3.11 -5.49 -5.53
C ILE A 4 -2.84 -4.45 -6.60
N LEU A 5 -3.21 -3.21 -6.33
CA LEU A 5 -2.84 -2.08 -7.18
C LEU A 5 -1.44 -1.61 -6.78
N LEU A 6 -0.46 -1.75 -7.68
CA LEU A 6 0.90 -1.30 -7.45
C LEU A 6 1.09 0.11 -8.01
N LEU A 7 1.14 1.09 -7.11
CA LEU A 7 1.45 2.48 -7.43
C LEU A 7 2.96 2.69 -7.41
N SER A 8 3.53 3.09 -8.54
CA SER A 8 4.96 3.37 -8.67
C SER A 8 5.25 4.68 -9.40
N GLU A 9 6.41 5.27 -9.12
CA GLU A 9 6.84 6.55 -9.71
C GLU A 9 7.24 6.42 -11.18
N GLU A 10 7.78 5.27 -11.55
CA GLU A 10 8.15 4.95 -12.91
C GLU A 10 6.88 4.52 -13.64
N SER A 11 6.60 5.15 -14.78
CA SER A 11 5.42 4.89 -15.59
C SER A 11 5.87 4.21 -16.87
N SER A 12 6.09 2.90 -16.83
CA SER A 12 6.27 2.15 -18.07
C SER A 12 5.78 0.72 -17.92
N GLU A 13 5.00 0.28 -18.90
CA GLU A 13 4.44 -1.07 -19.00
C GLU A 13 5.53 -2.17 -19.17
N ASP A 14 6.78 -1.77 -19.43
CA ASP A 14 7.92 -2.64 -19.74
C ASP A 14 9.00 -2.72 -18.64
N GLN A 15 8.86 -2.01 -17.52
CA GLN A 15 9.88 -2.03 -16.47
C GLN A 15 9.63 -3.09 -15.41
N ASP A 16 10.73 -3.75 -15.08
CA ASP A 16 10.79 -4.89 -14.18
C ASP A 16 10.69 -4.45 -12.72
N TYR A 17 9.48 -4.16 -12.23
CA TYR A 17 9.29 -3.71 -10.86
C TYR A 17 9.69 -4.83 -9.88
N PRO A 18 10.73 -4.62 -9.02
CA PRO A 18 11.17 -5.66 -8.09
C PRO A 18 10.04 -6.13 -7.18
N PHE A 19 9.23 -5.17 -6.70
CA PHE A 19 8.04 -5.47 -5.90
C PHE A 19 6.89 -6.07 -6.70
N GLY A 20 6.77 -5.77 -8.00
CA GLY A 20 5.78 -6.41 -8.87
C GLY A 20 6.06 -7.92 -9.00
N ARG A 21 7.32 -8.29 -9.25
CA ARG A 21 7.75 -9.70 -9.25
C ARG A 21 7.57 -10.36 -7.89
N LEU A 22 7.98 -9.67 -6.82
CA LEU A 22 7.86 -10.17 -5.45
C LEU A 22 6.40 -10.50 -5.11
N LEU A 23 5.48 -9.56 -5.35
CA LEU A 23 4.04 -9.74 -5.11
C LEU A 23 3.45 -10.85 -5.99
N THR A 24 3.83 -10.90 -7.27
CA THR A 24 3.38 -11.96 -8.19
C THR A 24 3.86 -13.34 -7.74
N SER A 25 5.11 -13.45 -7.28
CA SER A 25 5.69 -14.69 -6.73
C SER A 25 5.00 -15.15 -5.46
N ALA A 26 4.37 -14.21 -4.73
CA ALA A 26 3.51 -14.51 -3.60
C ALA A 26 2.11 -15.00 -3.99
N GLY A 27 1.80 -15.13 -5.29
CA GLY A 27 0.49 -15.59 -5.79
C GLY A 27 -0.56 -14.49 -5.86
N LEU A 28 -0.14 -13.22 -5.97
CA LEU A 28 -1.03 -12.06 -6.05
C LEU A 28 -1.21 -11.62 -7.50
N THR A 29 -2.39 -11.10 -7.82
CA THR A 29 -2.61 -10.39 -9.08
C THR A 29 -2.17 -8.94 -8.91
N VAL A 30 -1.10 -8.55 -9.60
CA VAL A 30 -0.56 -7.18 -9.51
C VAL A 30 -1.05 -6.37 -10.68
N LEU A 31 -1.73 -5.25 -10.40
CA LEU A 31 -2.11 -4.26 -11.39
C LEU A 31 -1.14 -3.08 -11.30
N PRO A 32 -0.16 -2.97 -12.21
CA PRO A 32 0.72 -1.81 -12.24
C PRO A 32 -0.10 -0.56 -12.58
N PHE A 33 0.20 0.53 -11.88
CA PHE A 33 -0.46 1.80 -12.09
C PHE A 33 0.52 2.95 -11.84
N PRO A 34 0.58 3.95 -12.74
CA PRO A 34 1.42 5.12 -12.50
C PRO A 34 0.96 5.82 -11.22
N LEU A 35 1.85 6.58 -10.59
CA LEU A 35 1.54 7.38 -9.40
C LEU A 35 0.59 8.57 -9.69
N SER A 36 -0.54 8.32 -10.35
CA SER A 36 -1.62 9.27 -10.59
C SER A 36 -2.77 8.98 -9.62
N ILE A 37 -2.79 9.72 -8.51
CA ILE A 37 -3.78 9.54 -7.43
C ILE A 37 -5.22 9.86 -7.90
N GLY A 38 -5.38 10.56 -9.02
CA GLY A 38 -6.69 10.94 -9.57
C GLY A 38 -7.58 9.75 -9.95
N ASN A 39 -6.97 8.70 -10.50
CA ASN A 39 -7.70 7.64 -11.21
C ASN A 39 -7.73 6.31 -10.44
N VAL A 40 -7.24 6.29 -9.19
CA VAL A 40 -7.20 5.07 -8.34
C VAL A 40 -8.61 4.51 -8.08
N ARG A 41 -9.65 5.36 -8.12
CA ARG A 41 -11.06 4.92 -7.96
C ARG A 41 -11.65 4.22 -9.19
N GLU A 42 -11.05 4.39 -10.36
CA GLU A 42 -11.58 3.89 -11.64
C GLU A 42 -11.11 2.46 -11.95
N LYS A 43 -10.08 1.98 -11.25
CA LYS A 43 -9.48 0.66 -11.46
C LYS A 43 -10.19 -0.43 -10.63
N GLY A 44 -11.41 -0.77 -11.03
CA GLY A 44 -12.10 -2.01 -10.63
C GLY A 44 -12.13 -2.30 -9.12
N GLN A 45 -12.39 -3.56 -8.76
CA GLN A 45 -12.37 -4.03 -7.38
C GLN A 45 -10.97 -4.56 -7.04
N VAL A 46 -10.16 -3.75 -6.34
CA VAL A 46 -8.85 -4.15 -5.79
C VAL A 46 -8.92 -4.30 -4.27
N ASP A 47 -8.10 -5.20 -3.71
CA ASP A 47 -8.11 -5.53 -2.28
C ASP A 47 -7.24 -4.60 -1.44
N ALA A 48 -6.09 -4.17 -1.99
CA ALA A 48 -5.18 -3.25 -1.33
C ALA A 48 -4.34 -2.46 -2.35
N ILE A 49 -3.67 -1.42 -1.85
CA ILE A 49 -2.72 -0.60 -2.60
C ILE A 49 -1.32 -0.89 -2.10
N ALA A 50 -0.44 -1.33 -2.99
CA ALA A 50 1.00 -1.38 -2.76
C ALA A 50 1.63 -0.09 -3.28
N LEU A 51 2.38 0.60 -2.42
CA LEU A 51 3.00 1.88 -2.73
C LEU A 51 4.51 1.69 -2.87
N ALA A 52 5.00 1.63 -4.09
CA ALA A 52 6.43 1.57 -4.42
C ALA A 52 6.93 2.97 -4.77
N VAL A 53 7.09 3.79 -3.73
CA VAL A 53 7.64 5.15 -3.82
C VAL A 53 8.78 5.30 -2.83
N THR A 54 9.65 6.26 -3.12
CA THR A 54 10.78 6.55 -2.25
C THR A 54 10.33 6.98 -0.86
N ALA A 55 11.15 6.67 0.14
CA ALA A 55 10.97 7.09 1.51
C ALA A 55 10.60 8.57 1.68
N SER A 56 11.31 9.46 0.97
CA SER A 56 11.10 10.92 1.02
C SER A 56 9.72 11.37 0.52
N ARG A 57 9.10 10.63 -0.39
CA ARG A 57 7.79 10.96 -0.99
C ARG A 57 6.63 10.26 -0.31
N THR A 58 6.90 9.16 0.40
CA THR A 58 5.91 8.27 1.03
C THR A 58 4.91 9.03 1.89
N ALA A 59 5.36 9.92 2.77
CA ALA A 59 4.47 10.68 3.67
C ALA A 59 3.45 11.54 2.89
N SER A 60 3.91 12.26 1.88
CA SER A 60 3.07 13.15 1.06
C SER A 60 2.02 12.38 0.26
N VAL A 61 2.42 11.24 -0.31
CA VAL A 61 1.57 10.40 -1.15
C VAL A 61 0.54 9.67 -0.29
N LEU A 62 0.98 9.08 0.82
CA LEU A 62 0.11 8.35 1.74
C LEU A 62 -0.98 9.26 2.32
N ARG A 63 -0.64 10.52 2.66
CA ARG A 63 -1.61 11.52 3.13
C ARG A 63 -2.70 11.79 2.09
N ARG A 64 -2.31 11.99 0.82
CA ARG A 64 -3.25 12.22 -0.29
C ARG A 64 -4.11 10.99 -0.58
N LEU A 65 -3.54 9.79 -0.55
CA LEU A 65 -4.27 8.55 -0.79
C LEU A 65 -5.31 8.29 0.30
N ARG A 66 -4.97 8.49 1.58
CA ARG A 66 -5.91 8.28 2.70
C ARG A 66 -7.12 9.21 2.67
N GLN A 67 -6.99 10.40 2.11
CA GLN A 67 -8.13 11.32 1.93
C GLN A 67 -9.09 10.86 0.83
N ARG A 68 -8.61 10.07 -0.15
CA ARG A 68 -9.36 9.73 -1.36
C ARG A 68 -9.84 8.30 -1.41
N VAL A 69 -9.14 7.39 -0.76
CA VAL A 69 -9.32 5.94 -0.88
C VAL A 69 -9.54 5.31 0.49
N LYS A 70 -10.52 4.38 0.58
CA LYS A 70 -10.82 3.60 1.79
C LYS A 70 -10.22 2.18 1.71
N LEU A 71 -9.09 2.02 1.05
CA LEU A 71 -8.40 0.74 0.89
C LEU A 71 -7.19 0.68 1.84
N PRO A 72 -6.78 -0.52 2.26
CA PRO A 72 -5.50 -0.71 2.96
C PRO A 72 -4.35 -0.25 2.07
N ILE A 73 -3.43 0.53 2.63
CA ILE A 73 -2.25 1.03 1.93
C ILE A 73 -1.00 0.45 2.55
N ILE A 74 -0.22 -0.26 1.74
CA ILE A 74 0.96 -0.99 2.13
C ILE A 74 2.15 -0.35 1.44
N TRP A 75 3.15 0.02 2.22
CA TRP A 75 4.35 0.64 1.68
C TRP A 75 5.39 -0.42 1.30
N CYS A 76 5.87 -0.38 0.07
CA CYS A 76 6.98 -1.18 -0.40
C CYS A 76 8.28 -0.41 -0.13
N CYS A 77 8.97 -0.78 0.94
CA CYS A 77 10.15 -0.09 1.43
C CYS A 77 11.35 -0.27 0.50
N ASP A 78 12.01 0.82 0.13
CA ASP A 78 13.20 0.86 -0.73
C ASP A 78 14.51 0.65 0.05
N ASP A 79 14.46 -0.16 1.12
CA ASP A 79 15.56 -0.40 2.08
C ASP A 79 15.93 0.81 2.96
N SER A 80 15.19 1.91 2.86
CA SER A 80 15.29 3.04 3.80
C SER A 80 14.81 2.65 5.20
N ASP A 81 15.44 3.18 6.26
CA ASP A 81 14.97 2.95 7.64
C ASP A 81 13.59 3.62 7.85
N PRO A 82 12.50 2.87 8.09
CA PRO A 82 11.19 3.46 8.37
C PRO A 82 11.20 4.41 9.57
N LYS A 83 12.10 4.19 10.53
CA LYS A 83 12.26 5.02 11.74
C LYS A 83 12.99 6.33 11.45
N SER A 84 13.75 6.40 10.36
CA SER A 84 14.31 7.67 9.89
C SER A 84 13.24 8.60 9.31
N LEU A 85 12.09 8.04 8.92
CA LEU A 85 10.94 8.76 8.37
C LEU A 85 9.89 9.12 9.43
N THR A 86 10.04 8.63 10.66
CA THR A 86 9.18 9.00 11.78
C THR A 86 9.55 10.38 12.32
N THR A 87 9.43 11.41 11.49
CA THR A 87 8.99 12.71 12.02
C THR A 87 7.50 12.59 12.34
N GLU A 88 7.01 13.32 13.35
CA GLU A 88 5.62 13.24 13.87
C GLU A 88 4.51 13.41 12.80
N GLU A 89 4.85 13.78 11.57
CA GLU A 89 3.92 14.08 10.49
C GLU A 89 3.68 12.95 9.47
N MET A 90 4.39 11.82 9.56
CA MET A 90 4.18 10.71 8.61
C MET A 90 2.92 9.91 8.98
N PRO A 91 1.90 9.84 8.09
CA PRO A 91 0.78 8.93 8.30
C PRO A 91 1.31 7.49 8.37
N LYS A 92 0.85 6.69 9.34
CA LYS A 92 1.30 5.29 9.45
C LYS A 92 0.67 4.43 8.35
N PRO A 93 1.43 3.74 7.48
CA PRO A 93 0.86 2.79 6.52
C PRO A 93 0.22 1.58 7.24
N ASP A 94 -0.66 0.86 6.56
CA ASP A 94 -1.31 -0.34 7.12
C ASP A 94 -0.37 -1.54 7.16
N GLY A 95 0.67 -1.53 6.34
CA GLY A 95 1.74 -2.53 6.30
C GLY A 95 3.01 -2.00 5.64
N ILE A 96 4.11 -2.72 5.84
CA ILE A 96 5.40 -2.45 5.19
C ILE A 96 5.91 -3.77 4.62
N LEU A 97 6.27 -3.75 3.34
CA LEU A 97 6.92 -4.85 2.64
C LEU A 97 8.39 -4.49 2.38
N TYR A 98 9.27 -5.47 2.58
CA TYR A 98 10.70 -5.35 2.28
C TYR A 98 11.06 -6.29 1.14
N ARG A 99 12.16 -5.98 0.44
CA ARG A 99 12.57 -6.71 -0.77
C ARG A 99 13.01 -8.15 -0.51
N ASP A 100 13.51 -8.43 0.69
CA ASP A 100 14.02 -9.72 1.13
C ASP A 100 12.94 -10.65 1.73
N MET A 101 11.68 -10.19 1.77
CA MET A 101 10.58 -11.01 2.27
C MET A 101 10.28 -12.17 1.34
N ASN A 102 10.10 -13.36 1.93
CA ASN A 102 9.62 -14.53 1.21
C ASN A 102 8.09 -14.46 0.95
N PRO A 103 7.56 -15.27 0.02
CA PRO A 103 6.13 -15.32 -0.31
C PRO A 103 5.19 -15.43 0.90
N ALA A 104 5.53 -16.25 1.90
CA ALA A 104 4.69 -16.46 3.09
C ALA A 104 4.65 -15.20 3.98
N GLN A 105 5.78 -14.51 4.12
CA GLN A 105 5.87 -13.26 4.87
C GLN A 105 5.03 -12.17 4.19
N ILE A 106 5.09 -12.07 2.86
CA ILE A 106 4.30 -11.11 2.08
C ILE A 106 2.80 -11.34 2.29
N GLN A 107 2.35 -12.60 2.15
CA GLN A 107 0.96 -12.97 2.38
C GLN A 107 0.49 -12.66 3.81
N TRP A 108 1.36 -12.89 4.80
CA TRP A 108 1.07 -12.57 6.19
C TRP A 108 0.94 -11.05 6.41
N VAL A 109 1.84 -10.24 5.87
CA VAL A 109 1.77 -8.77 5.95
C VAL A 109 0.48 -8.27 5.31
N LEU A 110 0.16 -8.71 4.09
CA LEU A 110 -1.07 -8.31 3.39
C LEU A 110 -2.32 -8.64 4.21
N SER A 111 -2.40 -9.88 4.70
CA SER A 111 -3.55 -10.36 5.47
C SER A 111 -3.73 -9.56 6.76
N THR A 112 -2.64 -9.31 7.50
CA THR A 112 -2.68 -8.56 8.75
C THR A 112 -3.00 -7.08 8.52
N SER A 113 -2.44 -6.45 7.48
CA SER A 113 -2.74 -5.07 7.08
C SER A 113 -4.21 -4.89 6.71
N MET A 114 -4.79 -5.81 5.93
CA MET A 114 -6.20 -5.77 5.59
C MET A 114 -7.11 -5.92 6.81
N ILE A 115 -6.80 -6.85 7.71
CA ILE A 115 -7.55 -7.04 8.96
C ILE A 115 -7.48 -5.77 9.82
N HIS A 116 -6.28 -5.21 9.97
CA HIS A 116 -6.04 -4.00 10.74
C HIS A 116 -6.82 -2.80 10.19
N HIS A 117 -6.74 -2.56 8.88
CA HIS A 117 -7.48 -1.50 8.20
C HIS A 117 -9.00 -1.62 8.40
N ARG A 118 -9.56 -2.82 8.21
CA ARG A 118 -11.00 -3.09 8.45
C ARG A 118 -11.40 -2.81 9.91
N ARG A 119 -10.54 -3.17 10.87
CA ARG A 119 -10.77 -2.86 12.29
C ARG A 119 -10.76 -1.35 12.53
N GLN A 120 -9.81 -0.61 11.96
CA GLN A 120 -9.74 0.85 12.09
C GLN A 120 -10.99 1.54 11.52
N ILE A 121 -11.43 1.15 10.33
CA ILE A 121 -12.67 1.69 9.74
C ILE A 121 -13.85 1.43 10.67
N ARG A 122 -14.03 0.18 11.13
CA ARG A 122 -15.15 -0.19 12.00
C ARG A 122 -15.14 0.59 13.31
N CYS A 123 -13.98 0.77 13.94
CA CYS A 123 -13.86 1.57 15.15
C CYS A 123 -14.23 3.04 14.88
N ARG A 124 -13.75 3.62 13.78
CA ARG A 124 -14.08 5.00 13.40
C ARG A 124 -15.57 5.19 13.13
N GLU A 125 -16.20 4.24 12.44
CA GLU A 125 -17.65 4.27 12.19
C GLU A 125 -18.47 4.13 13.47
N LYS A 126 -18.01 3.33 14.44
CA LYS A 126 -18.67 3.24 15.76
C LYS A 126 -18.58 4.57 16.51
N ILE A 127 -17.41 5.21 16.53
CA ILE A 127 -17.23 6.51 17.18
C ILE A 127 -18.15 7.56 16.53
N ASN A 128 -18.18 7.64 15.20
CA ASN A 128 -19.01 8.60 14.47
C ASN A 128 -20.53 8.33 14.57
N ARG A 129 -20.96 7.20 15.14
CA ARG A 129 -22.37 6.92 15.43
C ARG A 129 -22.75 7.30 16.86
N LEU A 130 -21.77 7.51 17.73
CA LEU A 130 -21.94 7.89 19.13
C LEU A 130 -21.95 9.41 19.35
N TYR A 131 -21.54 10.17 18.33
CA TYR A 131 -21.55 11.63 18.26
C TYR A 131 -22.34 12.07 17.03
#